data_AF-A0A1X7DLP7-F1
#
_entry.id   AF-A0A1X7DLP7-F1
#
_cell.length_a   1.000
_cell.length_b   1.000
_cell.length_c   1.000
_cell.angle_alpha   90.00
_cell.angle_beta   90.00
_cell.angle_gamma   90.00
#
_symmetry.space_group_name_H-M   'P 1'
#
loop_
_entity.id
_entity.type
_entity.pdbx_description
1 polymer ?
#
loop_
_entity_poly.entity_id
_entity_poly.type
_entity_poly.pdbx_seq_one_letter_code
_entity_poly.pdbx_strand_id
1 'polypeptide(L)' 'MPVPWSQAPTLHIVGSQDALVLELNRQVDRLLRCERHLEGVPGTTHLFEEPGTLAKAAALAGDWFVKYLQRASA' A
#
# COMPACT_ATOMS: atom_id res chain seq x y z
N MET A 1 -7.30 -17.95 14.47
CA MET A 1 -6.71 -18.62 13.29
C MET A 1 -5.90 -17.61 12.50
N PRO A 2 -4.68 -17.89 12.03
CA PRO A 2 -4.00 -16.97 11.13
C PRO A 2 -4.74 -16.98 9.78
N VAL A 3 -5.15 -15.79 9.34
CA VAL A 3 -5.79 -15.52 8.05
C VAL A 3 -4.86 -16.02 6.93
N PRO A 4 -5.34 -16.71 5.88
CA PRO A 4 -4.49 -17.19 4.81
C PRO A 4 -3.80 -15.99 4.15
N TRP A 5 -2.47 -15.96 4.23
CA TRP A 5 -1.68 -14.87 3.68
C TRP A 5 -1.88 -14.83 2.16
N SER A 6 -2.40 -13.71 1.67
CA SER A 6 -2.51 -13.43 0.24
C SER A 6 -1.16 -13.66 -0.43
N GLN A 7 -1.16 -14.41 -1.54
CA GLN A 7 0.02 -14.57 -2.40
C GLN A 7 0.13 -13.42 -3.41
N ALA A 8 -0.87 -12.54 -3.49
CA ALA A 8 -0.89 -11.45 -4.43
C ALA A 8 0.10 -10.34 -4.01
N PRO A 9 0.81 -9.71 -4.97
CA PRO A 9 1.61 -8.52 -4.71
C PRO A 9 0.78 -7.44 -4.03
N THR A 10 1.22 -7.01 -2.84
CA THR A 10 0.45 -6.10 -1.99
C THR A 10 1.19 -4.77 -1.77
N LEU A 11 0.53 -3.66 -2.05
CA LEU A 11 1.01 -2.32 -1.73
C LEU A 11 0.19 -1.73 -0.59
N HIS A 12 0.87 -1.31 0.48
CA HIS A 12 0.28 -0.55 1.57
C HIS A 12 0.58 0.94 1.36
N ILE A 13 -0.46 1.76 1.19
CA ILE A 13 -0.35 3.21 1.06
C ILE A 13 -0.91 3.84 2.34
N VAL A 14 -0.09 4.59 3.05
CA VAL A 14 -0.45 5.19 4.35
C VAL A 14 -0.05 6.67 4.39
N GLY A 15 -0.66 7.44 5.29
CA GLY A 15 -0.22 8.81 5.54
C GLY A 15 1.14 8.84 6.25
N SER A 16 2.07 9.69 5.80
CA SER A 16 3.42 9.75 6.39
C SER A 16 3.44 10.30 7.81
N GLN A 17 2.40 11.03 8.22
CA GLN A 17 2.30 11.63 9.56
C GLN A 17 1.58 10.71 10.55
N ASP A 18 1.18 9.52 10.11
CA ASP A 18 0.50 8.52 10.91
C ASP A 18 1.47 7.50 11.50
N ALA A 19 2.18 7.88 12.56
CA ALA A 19 3.20 7.01 13.14
C ALA A 19 2.65 5.63 13.58
N LEU A 20 1.40 5.60 14.08
CA LEU A 20 0.77 4.37 14.54
C LEU A 20 0.43 3.45 13.36
N VAL A 21 -0.26 3.96 12.34
CA VAL A 21 -0.65 3.15 11.17
C VAL A 21 0.58 2.74 10.35
N LEU A 22 1.62 3.58 10.27
CA LEU A 22 2.90 3.20 9.68
C LEU A 22 3.51 1.99 10.40
N GLU A 23 3.57 2.01 11.73
CA GLU A 23 4.16 0.89 12.47
C GLU A 23 3.31 -0.39 12.35
N LEU A 24 1.98 -0.27 12.43
CA LEU A 24 1.08 -1.41 12.22
C LEU A 24 1.24 -2.02 10.82
N ASN A 25 1.33 -1.19 9.77
CA ASN A 25 1.53 -1.70 8.42
C ASN A 25 2.95 -2.27 8.22
N ARG A 26 3.99 -1.74 8.86
CA ARG A 26 5.32 -2.37 8.88
C ARG A 26 5.30 -3.76 9.53
N GLN A 27 4.46 -3.96 10.54
CA GLN A 27 4.27 -5.28 11.15
C GLN A 27 3.56 -6.22 10.17
N VAL A 28 2.49 -5.78 9.52
CA VAL A 28 1.79 -6.56 8.48
C VAL A 28 2.74 -6.93 7.34
N ASP A 29 3.52 -5.97 6.84
CA ASP A 29 4.53 -6.20 5.81
C ASP A 29 5.48 -7.34 6.19
N ARG A 30 5.99 -7.34 7.42
CA ARG A 30 6.88 -8.41 7.92
C ARG A 30 6.20 -9.79 7.95
N LEU A 31 4.88 -9.85 8.04
CA LEU A 31 4.11 -11.09 8.09
C LEU A 31 3.69 -11.60 6.69
N LEU A 32 3.61 -10.71 5.69
CA LEU A 32 3.23 -11.07 4.33
C LEU A 32 4.28 -11.97 3.68
N ARG A 33 3.82 -13.02 2.99
CA ARG A 33 4.65 -13.98 2.25
C ARG A 33 4.46 -13.83 0.73
N CYS A 34 4.48 -12.59 0.27
CA CYS A 34 4.37 -12.21 -1.13
C CYS A 34 5.24 -10.97 -1.39
N GLU A 35 5.32 -10.56 -2.66
CA GLU A 35 5.84 -9.25 -3.05
C GLU A 35 5.05 -8.16 -2.34
N ARG A 36 5.75 -7.25 -1.68
CA ARG A 36 5.13 -6.26 -0.81
C ARG A 36 5.90 -4.95 -0.82
N HIS A 37 5.18 -3.86 -0.64
CA HIS A 37 5.77 -2.54 -0.48
C HIS A 37 4.90 -1.69 0.45
N LEU A 38 5.54 -0.86 1.27
CA LEU A 38 4.90 0.13 2.12
C LEU A 38 5.35 1.52 1.69
N GLU A 39 4.40 2.34 1.27
CA GLU A 39 4.63 3.72 0.83
C GLU A 39 3.90 4.71 1.74
N GLY A 40 4.63 5.70 2.25
CA GLY A 40 4.07 6.80 3.04
C GLY A 40 3.85 8.04 2.18
N VAL A 41 2.62 8.53 2.08
CA VAL A 41 2.27 9.76 1.36
C VAL A 41 2.62 10.98 2.22
N PRO A 42 3.57 11.84 1.78
CA PRO A 42 3.99 13.02 2.54
C PRO A 42 2.83 13.97 2.81
N GLY A 43 2.75 14.47 4.05
CA GLY A 43 1.77 15.50 4.42
C GLY A 43 0.36 14.98 4.70
N THR A 44 0.13 13.66 4.67
CA THR A 44 -1.14 13.06 5.06
C THR A 44 -1.11 12.53 6.47
N THR A 45 -2.18 12.83 7.21
CA THR A 45 -2.44 12.29 8.54
C THR A 45 -3.15 10.95 8.51
N HIS A 46 -4.28 10.77 7.82
CA HIS A 46 -4.99 9.47 7.72
C HIS A 46 -5.79 9.31 6.42
N LEU A 47 -6.79 10.18 6.22
CA LEU A 47 -7.83 10.00 5.19
C LEU A 47 -7.45 10.53 3.81
N PHE A 48 -6.20 10.99 3.64
CA PHE A 48 -5.73 11.64 2.40
C PHE A 48 -6.59 12.86 2.01
N GLU A 49 -7.11 13.59 3.00
CA GLU A 49 -7.95 14.78 2.79
C GLU A 49 -7.12 16.01 2.40
N GLU A 50 -5.83 16.00 2.74
CA GLU A 50 -4.93 17.11 2.46
C GLU A 50 -4.75 17.29 0.93
N PRO A 51 -4.63 18.54 0.44
CA PRO A 51 -4.60 18.81 -1.00
C PRO A 51 -3.57 17.98 -1.77
N GLY A 52 -4.03 17.25 -2.79
CA GLY A 52 -3.18 16.45 -3.68
C GLY A 52 -2.77 15.08 -3.13
N THR A 53 -3.06 14.78 -1.85
CA THR A 53 -2.61 13.52 -1.24
C THR A 53 -3.40 12.31 -1.72
N LEU A 54 -4.72 12.43 -1.91
CA LEU A 54 -5.53 11.39 -2.54
C LEU A 54 -5.09 11.12 -3.99
N ALA A 55 -4.76 12.16 -4.76
CA ALA A 55 -4.27 12.00 -6.13
C ALA A 55 -2.93 11.25 -6.16
N LYS A 56 -2.04 11.52 -5.20
CA LYS A 56 -0.78 10.80 -5.04
C LYS A 56 -1.00 9.32 -4.68
N ALA A 57 -1.90 9.04 -3.74
CA ALA A 57 -2.27 7.68 -3.37
C ALA A 57 -2.88 6.91 -4.57
N ALA A 58 -3.75 7.57 -5.34
CA ALA A 58 -4.35 6.99 -6.54
C ALA A 58 -3.31 6.67 -7.63
N ALA A 59 -2.33 7.55 -7.84
CA ALA A 59 -1.24 7.30 -8.79
C ALA A 59 -0.40 6.08 -8.38
N LEU A 60 0.00 6.01 -7.11
CA LEU A 60 0.74 4.85 -6.56
C LEU A 60 -0.02 3.54 -6.74
N ALA A 61 -1.32 3.54 -6.45
CA ALA A 61 -2.18 2.37 -6.66
C ALA A 61 -2.29 1.99 -8.15
N GLY A 62 -2.46 2.99 -9.03
CA GLY A 62 -2.52 2.80 -10.47
C GLY A 62 -1.25 2.14 -11.02
N ASP A 63 -0.08 2.66 -10.65
CA ASP A 63 1.22 2.11 -11.05
C ASP A 63 1.41 0.67 -10.57
N TRP A 64 0.95 0.36 -9.34
CA TRP A 64 0.99 -1.00 -8.80
C TRP A 64 0.15 -1.96 -9.64
N PHE A 65 -1.07 -1.58 -9.98
CA PHE A 65 -1.95 -2.40 -10.81
C PHE A 65 -1.38 -2.58 -12.22
N VAL A 66 -0.85 -1.52 -12.85
CA VAL A 66 -0.19 -1.64 -14.16
C VAL A 66 0.99 -2.61 -14.12
N LYS A 67 1.75 -2.61 -13.02
CA LYS A 67 2.89 -3.52 -12.83
C LYS A 67 2.48 -4.99 -12.69
N TYR A 68 1.45 -5.29 -11.88
CA TYR A 68 1.14 -6.67 -11.48
C TYR A 68 -0.10 -7.27 -12.13
N LEU A 69 -1.01 -6.47 -12.68
CA LEU A 69 -2.18 -6.94 -13.43
C LEU A 69 -1.93 -6.93 -14.94
N GLN A 70 -0.70 -7.26 -15.35
CA GLN A 70 -0.41 -7.50 -16.75
C GLN A 70 -1.20 -8.72 -17.21
N ARG A 71 -1.94 -8.55 -18.31
CA ARG A 71 -2.71 -9.62 -18.92
C ARG A 71 -1.74 -10.77 -19.24
N ALA A 72 -2.02 -11.98 -18.76
CA ALA A 72 -1.28 -13.16 -19.21
C ALA A 72 -1.36 -13.17 -20.74
N SER A 73 -0.20 -13.19 -21.42
CA SER A 73 -0.17 -13.38 -22.86
C SER A 73 -0.84 -14.72 -23.16
N ALA A 74 -1.87 -14.67 -24.00
CA ALA A 74 -2.59 -15.85 -24.49
C ALA A 74 -1.68 -16.73 -25.34
#